data_AF-A0A6L8HY42-F1
#
_entry.id   AF-A0A6L8HY42-F1
#
_cell.length_a   1.000
_cell.length_b   1.000
_cell.length_c   1.000
_cell.angle_alpha   90.00
_cell.angle_beta   90.00
_cell.angle_gamma   90.00
#
_symmetry.space_group_name_H-M   'P 1'
#
loop_
_entity.id
_entity.type
_entity.pdbx_description
1 polymer ?
#
loop_
_entity_poly.entity_id
_entity_poly.type
_entity_poly.pdbx_seq_one_letter_code
_entity_poly.pdbx_strand_id
1 'polypeptide(L)'
;MTATAAYRTVSPEEAASGVQDGDVLYCSLTSLDYVLDAIAARRDLKDVRVRLTTPGQDPGWLAPEAGDERFTVDFQIFIGDFARYATDSKVASYIPNLFSTEMKQIERPDDCLFPDVFLTRVSRPNEKGYVNFGPMMFNKRGY
;
A
#
# COMPACT_ATOMS: atom_id res chain seq x y z
N MET A 1 5.50 34.25 -11.77
CA MET A 1 5.84 33.37 -10.64
C MET A 1 4.90 32.19 -10.67
N THR A 2 5.37 31.06 -11.19
CA THR A 2 4.60 29.82 -11.34
C THR A 2 4.46 29.15 -9.99
N ALA A 3 3.24 28.77 -9.62
CA ALA A 3 2.92 28.15 -8.34
C ALA A 3 3.73 26.86 -8.15
N THR A 4 4.58 26.84 -7.13
CA THR A 4 5.15 25.60 -6.60
C THR A 4 3.97 24.78 -6.08
N ALA A 5 3.77 23.55 -6.58
CA ALA A 5 2.81 22.64 -5.97
C ALA A 5 3.20 22.48 -4.49
N ALA A 6 2.40 23.05 -3.59
CA ALA A 6 2.66 23.00 -2.16
C ALA A 6 2.44 21.56 -1.71
N TYR A 7 3.52 20.86 -1.39
CA TYR A 7 3.40 19.58 -0.71
C TYR A 7 2.75 19.82 0.65
N ARG A 8 1.72 19.04 0.97
CA ARG A 8 0.97 19.18 2.22
C ARG A 8 1.55 18.20 3.23
N THR A 9 2.24 18.71 4.25
CA THR A 9 2.61 17.91 5.41
C THR A 9 1.41 17.83 6.35
N VAL A 10 0.96 16.62 6.62
CA VAL A 10 -0.21 16.31 7.46
C VAL A 10 0.15 15.27 8.50
N SER A 11 -0.70 15.09 9.51
CA SER A 11 -0.54 13.96 10.43
C SER A 11 -0.86 12.62 9.75
N PRO A 12 -0.42 11.48 10.30
CA PRO A 12 -0.78 10.17 9.77
C PRO A 12 -2.30 9.94 9.71
N GLU A 13 -3.05 10.44 10.70
CA GLU A 13 -4.51 10.32 10.77
C GLU A 13 -5.21 11.13 9.68
N GLU A 14 -4.71 12.33 9.40
CA GLU A 14 -5.19 13.16 8.31
C GLU A 14 -4.83 12.57 6.94
N ALA A 15 -3.67 11.92 6.80
CA ALA A 15 -3.35 11.15 5.60
C ALA A 15 -4.29 9.94 5.44
N ALA A 16 -4.57 9.22 6.53
CA ALA A 16 -5.47 8.07 6.57
C ALA A 16 -6.92 8.43 6.25
N SER A 17 -7.33 9.70 6.42
CA SER A 17 -8.66 10.16 6.00
C SER A 17 -8.86 10.16 4.48
N GLY A 18 -7.78 10.01 3.70
CA GLY A 18 -7.83 9.87 2.25
C GLY A 18 -8.44 8.54 1.79
N VAL A 19 -8.30 7.48 2.61
CA VAL A 19 -8.87 6.16 2.31
C VAL A 19 -10.37 6.15 2.57
N GLN A 20 -11.14 5.57 1.65
CA GLN A 20 -12.60 5.43 1.72
C GLN A 20 -13.03 3.97 1.67
N ASP A 21 -14.33 3.73 1.87
CA ASP A 21 -14.93 2.40 1.71
C ASP A 21 -14.73 1.89 0.28
N GLY A 22 -14.35 0.63 0.14
CA GLY A 22 -14.14 -0.02 -1.15
C GLY A 22 -12.82 0.27 -1.85
N ASP A 23 -11.98 1.17 -1.32
CA ASP A 23 -10.71 1.54 -1.95
C ASP A 23 -9.75 0.36 -2.09
N VAL A 24 -9.00 0.38 -3.20
CA VAL A 24 -7.83 -0.47 -3.41
C VAL A 24 -6.57 0.28 -2.95
N LEU A 25 -6.03 -0.13 -1.80
CA LEU A 25 -4.83 0.42 -1.19
C LEU A 25 -3.58 -0.37 -1.60
N TYR A 26 -2.65 0.25 -2.32
CA TYR A 26 -1.35 -0.36 -2.62
C TYR A 26 -0.23 0.28 -1.80
N CYS A 27 0.67 -0.57 -1.33
CA CYS A 27 1.85 -0.15 -0.59
C CYS A 27 3.11 -0.38 -1.43
N SER A 28 3.96 0.64 -1.57
CA SER A 28 5.28 0.43 -2.18
C SER A 28 6.11 -0.55 -1.36
N LEU A 29 7.04 -1.30 -2.00
CA LEU A 29 8.01 -2.10 -1.24
C LEU A 29 8.69 -1.20 -0.18
N THR A 30 8.87 -1.73 1.04
CA THR A 30 9.41 -0.98 2.21
C THR A 30 8.52 0.21 2.62
N SER A 31 7.22 -0.04 2.79
CA SER A 31 6.17 0.98 3.02
C SER A 31 6.29 1.77 4.34
N LEU A 32 5.34 2.68 4.55
CA LEU A 32 5.29 3.63 5.67
C LEU A 32 4.40 3.11 6.79
N ASP A 33 5.04 2.41 7.69
CA ASP A 33 4.56 1.88 8.96
C ASP A 33 3.47 2.73 9.65
N TYR A 34 3.76 4.01 9.93
CA TYR A 34 2.88 4.85 10.76
C TYR A 34 1.56 5.28 10.10
N VAL A 35 1.47 5.34 8.76
CA VAL A 35 0.19 5.66 8.08
C VAL A 35 -0.69 4.41 8.03
N LEU A 36 -0.09 3.23 7.90
CA LEU A 36 -0.82 1.97 7.91
C LEU A 36 -1.47 1.72 9.27
N ASP A 37 -0.77 2.01 10.37
CA ASP A 37 -1.34 1.96 11.72
C ASP A 37 -2.57 2.89 11.85
N ALA A 38 -2.48 4.12 11.32
CA ALA A 38 -3.58 5.08 11.35
C ALA A 38 -4.79 4.61 10.51
N ILE A 39 -4.55 3.96 9.37
CA ILE A 39 -5.61 3.36 8.55
C ILE A 39 -6.26 2.18 9.28
N ALA A 40 -5.47 1.27 9.87
CA ALA A 40 -5.99 0.12 10.60
C ALA A 40 -6.84 0.53 11.82
N ALA A 41 -6.47 1.64 12.47
CA ALA A 41 -7.23 2.21 13.58
C ALA A 41 -8.63 2.75 13.20
N ARG A 42 -8.88 3.05 11.91
CA ARG A 42 -10.16 3.59 11.44
C ARG A 42 -11.27 2.55 11.43
N ARG A 43 -12.18 2.65 12.41
CA ARG A 43 -13.32 1.72 12.60
C ARG A 43 -14.48 1.92 11.63
N ASP A 44 -14.48 3.04 10.90
CA ASP A 44 -15.56 3.43 10.00
C ASP A 44 -15.44 2.83 8.59
N LEU A 45 -14.25 2.37 8.21
CA LEU A 45 -13.97 1.81 6.88
C LEU A 45 -14.62 0.44 6.68
N LYS A 46 -14.97 0.14 5.42
CA LYS A 46 -15.47 -1.17 4.98
C LYS A 46 -14.92 -1.55 3.60
N ASP A 47 -14.78 -2.86 3.38
CA ASP A 47 -14.45 -3.45 2.09
C ASP A 47 -13.17 -2.90 1.43
N VAL A 48 -12.19 -2.45 2.22
CA VAL A 48 -10.92 -1.93 1.70
C VAL A 48 -10.03 -3.10 1.28
N ARG A 49 -9.47 -3.06 0.08
CA ARG A 49 -8.56 -4.10 -0.41
C ARG A 49 -7.12 -3.63 -0.29
N VAL A 50 -6.31 -4.36 0.46
CA VAL A 50 -4.91 -4.00 0.71
C VAL A 50 -3.98 -4.91 -0.07
N ARG A 51 -3.11 -4.32 -0.89
CA ARG A 51 -2.05 -5.01 -1.61
C ARG A 51 -0.71 -4.80 -0.95
N LEU A 52 -0.11 -5.89 -0.46
CA LEU A 52 1.18 -5.88 0.21
C LEU A 52 2.24 -6.64 -0.59
N THR A 53 3.47 -6.13 -0.53
CA THR A 53 4.65 -6.80 -1.06
C THR A 53 5.75 -6.70 -0.01
N THR A 54 6.18 -7.83 0.53
CA THR A 54 7.19 -7.92 1.60
C THR A 54 6.94 -6.90 2.73
N PRO A 55 5.79 -7.00 3.44
CA PRO A 55 5.54 -6.14 4.59
C PRO A 55 6.61 -6.36 5.66
N GLY A 56 7.08 -5.26 6.25
CA GLY A 56 8.01 -5.29 7.39
C GLY A 56 7.29 -5.36 8.74
N GLN A 57 5.97 -5.22 8.75
CA GLN A 57 5.13 -5.18 9.94
C GLN A 57 3.67 -5.47 9.60
N ASP A 58 2.87 -5.69 10.63
CA ASP A 58 1.43 -5.91 10.55
C ASP A 58 0.72 -4.91 11.47
N PRO A 59 -0.09 -3.97 10.94
CA PRO A 59 -0.87 -3.04 11.75
C PRO A 59 -2.11 -3.71 12.40
N GLY A 60 -2.22 -5.03 12.31
CA GLY A 60 -3.30 -5.84 12.88
C GLY A 60 -4.23 -6.48 11.84
N TRP A 61 -3.83 -6.50 10.57
CA TRP A 61 -4.61 -7.09 9.47
C TRP A 61 -4.37 -8.59 9.31
N LEU A 62 -3.21 -9.11 9.73
CA LEU A 62 -2.81 -10.50 9.46
C LEU A 62 -3.09 -11.45 10.63
N ALA A 63 -3.55 -10.93 11.76
CA ALA A 63 -3.79 -11.71 12.97
C ALA A 63 -4.78 -12.89 12.71
N PRO A 64 -4.39 -14.16 12.98
CA PRO A 64 -5.19 -15.34 12.63
C PRO A 64 -6.59 -15.38 13.24
N GLU A 65 -6.74 -14.83 14.45
CA GLU A 65 -8.01 -14.85 15.21
C GLU A 65 -8.82 -13.56 15.07
N ALA A 66 -8.28 -12.58 14.34
CA ALA A 66 -8.80 -11.21 14.30
C ALA A 66 -8.70 -10.59 12.90
N GLY A 67 -8.69 -11.41 11.85
CA GLY A 67 -8.76 -10.94 10.47
C GLY A 67 -9.82 -9.85 10.38
N ASP A 68 -9.38 -8.65 10.06
CA ASP A 68 -10.22 -7.47 10.15
C ASP A 68 -11.13 -7.46 8.93
N GLU A 69 -12.40 -7.82 9.08
CA GLU A 69 -13.35 -7.96 7.95
C GLU A 69 -13.48 -6.68 7.10
N ARG A 70 -13.05 -5.53 7.63
CA ARG A 70 -12.97 -4.26 6.91
C ARG A 70 -11.88 -4.26 5.83
N PHE A 71 -10.88 -5.14 5.94
CA PHE A 71 -9.72 -5.20 5.08
C PHE A 71 -9.53 -6.60 4.48
N THR A 72 -9.54 -6.69 3.16
CA THR A 72 -9.09 -7.89 2.45
C THR A 72 -7.64 -7.72 2.05
N VAL A 73 -6.74 -8.54 2.58
CA VAL A 73 -5.31 -8.49 2.24
C VAL A 73 -4.97 -9.49 1.15
N ASP A 74 -4.33 -9.01 0.08
CA ASP A 74 -3.57 -9.87 -0.81
C ASP A 74 -2.10 -9.49 -0.81
N PHE A 75 -1.28 -10.51 -0.66
CA PHE A 75 0.12 -10.40 -1.00
C PHE A 75 0.32 -10.55 -2.50
N GLN A 76 1.35 -9.88 -2.98
CA GLN A 76 1.82 -10.05 -4.34
C GLN A 76 3.34 -10.14 -4.38
N ILE A 77 3.86 -10.80 -5.40
CA ILE A 77 5.27 -10.97 -5.77
C ILE A 77 6.09 -11.77 -4.75
N PHE A 78 6.10 -11.31 -3.50
CA PHE A 78 6.85 -11.92 -2.42
C PHE A 78 6.26 -11.50 -1.07
N ILE A 79 5.94 -12.49 -0.22
CA ILE A 79 5.37 -12.26 1.12
C ILE A 79 6.45 -11.93 2.14
N GLY A 80 7.62 -12.57 2.05
CA GLY A 80 8.63 -12.56 3.11
C GLY A 80 8.35 -13.61 4.19
N ASP A 81 9.31 -13.79 5.10
CA ASP A 81 9.22 -14.74 6.21
C ASP A 81 8.18 -14.27 7.25
N PHE A 82 8.24 -12.98 7.59
CA PHE A 82 7.38 -12.32 8.59
C PHE A 82 5.89 -12.62 8.42
N ALA A 83 5.34 -12.49 7.21
CA ALA A 83 3.89 -12.55 6.97
C ALA A 83 3.42 -13.86 6.34
N ARG A 84 4.30 -14.86 6.16
CA ARG A 84 3.97 -16.10 5.43
C ARG A 84 2.82 -16.88 6.08
N TYR A 85 2.74 -16.85 7.41
CA TYR A 85 1.71 -17.54 8.16
C TYR A 85 0.28 -17.11 7.77
N ALA A 86 0.10 -15.87 7.27
CA ALA A 86 -1.21 -15.33 6.97
C ALA A 86 -1.90 -16.01 5.77
N THR A 87 -1.11 -16.55 4.82
CA THR A 87 -1.65 -17.38 3.75
C THR A 87 -1.96 -18.79 4.22
N ASP A 88 -1.14 -19.33 5.12
CA ASP A 88 -1.34 -20.68 5.69
C ASP A 88 -2.61 -20.71 6.56
N SER A 89 -2.86 -19.63 7.32
CA SER A 89 -4.07 -19.44 8.13
C SER A 89 -5.28 -18.95 7.33
N LYS A 90 -5.12 -18.69 6.02
CA LYS A 90 -6.17 -18.19 5.10
C LYS A 90 -6.79 -16.85 5.51
N VAL A 91 -6.09 -16.03 6.29
CA VAL A 91 -6.49 -14.65 6.59
C VAL A 91 -6.14 -13.69 5.44
N ALA A 92 -5.14 -14.06 4.63
CA ALA A 92 -4.76 -13.30 3.44
C ALA A 92 -4.60 -14.22 2.23
N SER A 93 -4.74 -13.65 1.04
CA SER A 93 -4.53 -14.34 -0.23
C SER A 93 -3.17 -14.01 -0.84
N TYR A 94 -2.75 -14.80 -1.84
CA TYR A 94 -1.52 -14.54 -2.60
C TYR A 94 -1.83 -14.48 -4.09
N ILE A 95 -1.39 -13.41 -4.74
CA ILE A 95 -1.44 -13.24 -6.18
C ILE A 95 -0.09 -13.66 -6.78
N PRO A 96 -0.06 -14.71 -7.61
CA PRO A 96 1.16 -15.18 -8.23
C PRO A 96 1.52 -14.31 -9.45
N ASN A 97 2.28 -13.25 -9.21
CA ASN A 97 2.85 -12.37 -10.23
C ASN A 97 4.38 -12.28 -10.08
N LEU A 98 5.06 -11.97 -11.18
CA LEU A 98 6.52 -11.82 -11.22
C LEU A 98 6.91 -10.36 -11.11
N PHE A 99 8.06 -10.08 -10.47
CA PHE A 99 8.69 -8.76 -10.49
C PHE A 99 8.79 -8.20 -11.93
N SER A 100 9.22 -9.01 -12.90
CA SER A 100 9.38 -8.53 -14.28
C SER A 100 8.08 -8.20 -15.00
N THR A 101 6.94 -8.72 -14.54
CA THR A 101 5.65 -8.58 -15.22
C THR A 101 4.65 -7.75 -14.45
N GLU A 102 4.95 -7.31 -13.24
CA GLU A 102 3.96 -6.63 -12.41
C GLU A 102 3.42 -5.36 -13.07
N MET A 103 4.32 -4.53 -13.60
CA MET A 103 3.94 -3.29 -14.26
C MET A 103 3.22 -3.51 -15.61
N LYS A 104 3.10 -4.76 -16.10
CA LYS A 104 2.34 -5.06 -17.32
C LYS A 104 0.83 -4.97 -17.14
N GLN A 105 0.35 -4.86 -15.90
CA GLN A 105 -1.06 -4.61 -15.61
C GLN A 105 -1.58 -3.34 -16.33
N ILE A 106 -0.73 -2.33 -16.52
CA ILE A 106 -1.07 -1.10 -17.28
C ILE A 106 -1.45 -1.38 -18.74
N GLU A 107 -0.98 -2.48 -19.32
CA GLU A 107 -1.26 -2.85 -20.72
C GLU A 107 -2.58 -3.61 -20.86
N ARG A 108 -3.23 -3.98 -19.74
CA ARG A 108 -4.50 -4.72 -19.70
C ARG A 108 -5.41 -4.15 -18.61
N PRO A 109 -5.82 -2.88 -18.74
CA PRO A 109 -6.49 -2.19 -17.65
C PRO A 109 -7.84 -2.81 -17.27
N ASP A 110 -8.54 -3.43 -18.23
CA ASP A 110 -9.83 -4.07 -18.00
C ASP A 110 -9.73 -5.37 -17.17
N ASP A 111 -8.54 -5.97 -17.10
CA ASP A 111 -8.29 -7.24 -16.40
C ASP A 111 -7.58 -7.05 -15.06
N CYS A 112 -7.23 -5.80 -14.69
CA CYS A 112 -6.34 -5.51 -13.57
C CYS A 112 -6.97 -4.55 -12.55
N LEU A 113 -6.63 -4.77 -11.28
CA LEU A 113 -6.95 -3.83 -10.20
C LEU A 113 -5.84 -2.78 -10.11
N PHE A 114 -6.22 -1.51 -10.24
CA PHE A 114 -5.35 -0.37 -9.95
C PHE A 114 -5.60 0.14 -8.55
N PRO A 115 -4.59 0.75 -7.90
CA PRO A 115 -4.82 1.40 -6.62
C PRO A 115 -5.62 2.69 -6.77
N ASP A 116 -6.66 2.84 -5.96
CA ASP A 116 -7.28 4.13 -5.68
C ASP A 116 -6.37 4.98 -4.77
N VAL A 117 -5.65 4.30 -3.87
CA VAL A 117 -4.69 4.92 -2.95
C VAL A 117 -3.34 4.20 -3.04
N PHE A 118 -2.27 4.97 -3.27
CA PHE A 118 -0.90 4.46 -3.25
C PHE A 118 -0.07 5.10 -2.14
N LEU A 119 0.43 4.29 -1.21
CA LEU A 119 1.29 4.73 -0.12
C LEU A 119 2.76 4.44 -0.43
N THR A 120 3.58 5.50 -0.37
CA THR A 120 5.00 5.36 -0.62
C THR A 120 5.88 6.30 0.18
N ARG A 121 7.09 5.82 0.49
CA ARG A 121 8.15 6.61 1.12
C ARG A 121 8.92 7.39 0.07
N VAL A 122 9.11 8.67 0.34
CA VAL A 122 9.91 9.59 -0.47
C VAL A 122 10.83 10.43 0.41
N SER A 123 11.84 11.06 -0.19
CA SER A 123 12.63 12.09 0.46
C SER A 123 11.79 13.33 0.75
N ARG A 124 12.32 14.24 1.58
CA ARG A 124 11.82 15.62 1.58
C ARG A 124 11.93 16.20 0.15
N PRO A 125 10.96 17.01 -0.29
CA PRO A 125 11.06 17.70 -1.56
C PRO A 125 12.23 18.67 -1.56
N ASN A 126 12.93 18.78 -2.69
CA ASN A 126 13.97 19.78 -2.89
C ASN A 126 13.38 21.19 -3.14
N GLU A 127 14.23 22.19 -3.35
CA GLU A 127 13.82 23.58 -3.60
C GLU A 127 12.86 23.75 -4.80
N LYS A 128 12.86 22.78 -5.72
CA LYS A 128 11.99 22.75 -6.92
C LYS A 128 10.75 21.88 -6.74
N GLY A 129 10.52 21.32 -5.55
CA GLY A 129 9.37 20.47 -5.24
C GLY A 129 9.49 19.00 -5.66
N TYR A 130 10.65 18.56 -6.17
CA TYR A 130 10.85 17.15 -6.53
C TYR A 130 11.25 16.32 -5.33
N VAL A 131 10.72 15.10 -5.27
CA VAL A 131 11.09 14.09 -4.28
C VAL A 131 11.90 12.96 -4.91
N ASN A 132 12.61 12.20 -4.08
CA ASN A 132 13.32 10.99 -4.48
C ASN A 132 12.69 9.76 -3.81
N PHE A 133 12.48 8.69 -4.57
CA PHE A 133 11.87 7.44 -4.08
C PHE A 133 12.82 6.55 -3.26
N GLY A 134 14.07 6.98 -3.07
CA GLY A 134 15.11 6.23 -2.36
C GLY A 134 15.67 5.07 -3.19
N PRO A 135 16.26 4.06 -2.52
CA PRO A 135 16.93 2.95 -3.19
C PRO A 135 15.95 1.95 -3.82
N MET A 136 14.67 1.96 -3.43
CA MET A 136 13.67 1.01 -3.91
C MET A 136 12.69 1.70 -4.86
N MET A 137 12.93 1.56 -6.17
CA MET A 137 12.18 2.23 -7.24
C MET A 137 11.09 1.37 -7.89
N PHE A 138 11.18 0.05 -7.71
CA PHE A 138 10.51 -0.94 -8.57
C PHE A 138 9.02 -0.66 -8.77
N ASN A 139 8.23 -0.64 -7.69
CA ASN A 139 6.78 -0.45 -7.78
C ASN A 139 6.34 1.00 -7.53
N LYS A 140 7.24 1.98 -7.72
CA LYS A 140 6.94 3.42 -7.54
C LYS A 140 6.93 4.22 -8.84
N ARG A 141 7.30 3.58 -9.95
CA ARG A 141 7.35 4.20 -11.30
C ARG A 141 6.22 3.77 -12.23
N GLY A 142 5.53 2.67 -11.91
CA GLY A 142 4.53 2.06 -12.80
C GLY A 142 3.10 2.05 -12.26
N TYR A 143 2.85 2.71 -11.13
CA TYR A 143 1.51 3.07 -10.66
C TYR A 143 1.36 4.58 -10.74
#